data_AF-A0A1B0CRV1-F1
#
_entry.id   AF-A0A1B0CRV1-F1
#
_cell.length_a   1.000
_cell.length_b   1.000
_cell.length_c   1.000
_cell.angle_alpha   90.00
_cell.angle_beta   90.00
_cell.angle_gamma   90.00
#
_symmetry.space_group_name_H-M   'P 1'
#
loop_
_entity.id
_entity.type
_entity.pdbx_description
1 polymer ?
#
loop_
_entity_poly.entity_id
_entity_poly.type
_entity_poly.pdbx_seq_one_letter_code
_entity_poly.pdbx_strand_id
1 'polypeptide(L)'
;MKKLLVVWLGVWWAILVTAVHRHESTELLDDLSLPHHNRCEPITVSVCMDMQYNTTIMPNLIGHTKQEEAGMELVQFMPLIKVNCSPDIHFFLCTLYVPICTVLDRPIPPCRNLCESARLCEEIMQRFNFHWPENLECSKFPEAGGEEICVAENTTATTATPTVGPPPGTGSKSRRINVHKGASEHTGVGPYRNIGFVCPVQLKTPPGLGYELNVGGKVTKDCGAPCHLMFFAESERTVLRYWVASWAAVCCASCLFTVLTFLIDPSRFRYPERPIVFLAVCYLIVGCAYVAGLGAGDSVACREPFPPPVKIGRLQMLSTITQGHQQSNACIVLFMALYFCSMAAFAWWACLALAWFLAAGLKWGHEAIESRAHLFHAVSWAIPFIQTVSVLALGKVEGTCFSLHFLPFSMIPYMAHM
;
A
#
# COMPACT_ATOMS: atom_id res chain seq x y z
N MET A 1 -0.66 -29.63 -31.50
CA MET A 1 0.04 -28.35 -31.24
C MET A 1 -0.67 -27.17 -31.90
N LYS A 2 -0.54 -26.88 -33.22
CA LYS A 2 -1.11 -25.67 -33.85
C LYS A 2 -2.60 -25.40 -33.54
N LYS A 3 -3.48 -26.42 -33.62
CA LYS A 3 -4.92 -26.27 -33.28
C LYS A 3 -5.17 -25.95 -31.80
N LEU A 4 -4.31 -26.42 -30.89
CA LEU A 4 -4.42 -26.13 -29.46
C LEU A 4 -4.06 -24.67 -29.19
N LEU A 5 -2.98 -24.17 -29.82
CA LEU A 5 -2.54 -22.77 -29.69
C LEU A 5 -3.64 -21.77 -30.09
N VAL A 6 -4.40 -22.05 -31.15
CA VAL A 6 -5.52 -21.20 -31.61
C VAL A 6 -6.68 -21.18 -30.59
N VAL A 7 -7.04 -22.34 -30.03
CA VAL A 7 -8.06 -22.42 -28.96
C VAL A 7 -7.60 -21.64 -27.73
N TRP A 8 -6.33 -21.76 -27.37
CA TRP A 8 -5.73 -21.04 -26.24
C TRP A 8 -5.71 -19.51 -26.43
N LEU A 9 -5.40 -19.03 -27.64
CA LEU A 9 -5.46 -17.60 -27.99
C LEU A 9 -6.91 -17.07 -27.98
N GLY A 10 -7.89 -17.86 -28.45
CA GLY A 10 -9.30 -17.47 -28.40
C GLY A 10 -9.86 -17.38 -26.98
N VAL A 11 -9.48 -18.32 -26.10
CA VAL A 11 -9.82 -18.29 -24.67
C VAL A 11 -9.14 -17.10 -23.97
N TRP A 12 -7.88 -16.81 -24.30
CA TRP A 12 -7.17 -15.61 -23.83
C TRP A 12 -7.91 -14.32 -24.17
N TRP A 13 -8.33 -14.15 -25.42
CA TRP A 13 -9.07 -12.96 -25.87
C TRP A 13 -10.40 -12.80 -25.11
N ALA A 14 -11.16 -13.88 -24.94
CA ALA A 14 -12.41 -13.85 -24.19
C ALA A 14 -12.23 -13.52 -22.70
N ILE A 15 -11.21 -14.06 -22.05
CA ILE A 15 -10.87 -13.75 -20.64
C ILE A 15 -10.43 -12.28 -20.50
N LEU A 16 -9.61 -11.77 -21.42
CA LEU A 16 -9.15 -10.38 -21.39
C LEU A 16 -10.32 -9.40 -21.55
N VAL A 17 -11.22 -9.66 -22.51
CA VAL A 17 -12.43 -8.85 -22.75
C VAL A 17 -13.38 -8.89 -21.55
N THR A 18 -13.60 -10.04 -20.93
CA THR A 18 -14.48 -10.15 -19.75
C THR A 18 -13.88 -9.54 -18.48
N ALA A 19 -12.55 -9.51 -18.34
CA ALA A 19 -11.87 -8.78 -17.27
C ALA A 19 -11.98 -7.25 -17.47
N VAL A 20 -11.79 -6.77 -18.70
CA VAL A 20 -11.91 -5.34 -19.05
C VAL A 20 -13.34 -4.83 -18.87
N HIS A 21 -14.37 -5.57 -19.31
CA HIS A 21 -15.77 -5.12 -19.14
C HIS A 21 -16.23 -5.02 -17.67
N ARG A 22 -15.57 -5.74 -16.74
CA ARG A 22 -15.84 -5.62 -15.29
C ARG A 22 -15.25 -4.33 -14.70
N HIS A 23 -14.20 -3.78 -15.30
CA HIS A 23 -13.58 -2.51 -14.88
C HIS A 23 -14.57 -1.36 -15.02
N GLU A 24 -15.12 -1.20 -16.23
CA GLU A 24 -16.00 -0.09 -16.64
C GLU A 24 -17.36 -0.10 -15.92
N SER A 25 -17.78 -1.24 -15.37
CA SER A 25 -19.02 -1.38 -14.59
C SER A 25 -18.83 -1.21 -13.07
N THR A 26 -17.59 -1.08 -12.58
CA THR A 26 -17.29 -0.89 -11.16
C THR A 26 -17.05 0.58 -10.80
N GLU A 27 -16.46 1.38 -11.69
CA GLU A 27 -16.17 2.81 -11.45
C GLU A 27 -17.43 3.67 -11.23
N LEU A 28 -18.61 3.24 -11.67
CA LEU A 28 -19.86 4.01 -11.56
C LEU A 28 -20.60 3.86 -10.20
N LEU A 29 -20.09 3.03 -9.28
CA LEU A 29 -20.82 2.68 -8.03
C LEU A 29 -20.06 2.96 -6.72
N ASP A 30 -18.76 3.30 -6.77
CA ASP A 30 -17.91 3.49 -5.58
C ASP A 30 -17.92 4.93 -5.01
N ASP A 31 -18.61 5.88 -5.65
CA ASP A 31 -18.62 7.32 -5.31
C ASP A 31 -19.40 7.70 -4.02
N LEU A 32 -19.78 6.72 -3.19
CA LEU A 32 -20.63 6.92 -2.00
C LEU A 32 -20.00 6.50 -0.66
N SER A 33 -18.71 6.18 -0.62
CA SER A 33 -17.99 5.94 0.64
C SER A 33 -16.61 6.62 0.67
N LEU A 34 -16.58 7.87 1.15
CA LEU A 34 -15.37 8.68 1.33
C LEU A 34 -14.33 7.97 2.24
N PRO A 35 -13.14 7.61 1.73
CA PRO A 35 -12.09 6.99 2.54
C PRO A 35 -11.37 8.00 3.45
N HIS A 36 -10.96 7.58 4.64
CA HIS A 36 -10.00 8.37 5.42
C HIS A 36 -8.58 8.12 4.93
N HIS A 37 -8.03 9.07 4.18
CA HIS A 37 -6.64 9.00 3.69
C HIS A 37 -5.67 9.33 4.84
N ASN A 38 -4.79 8.38 5.20
CA ASN A 38 -3.74 8.56 6.22
C ASN A 38 -2.58 9.47 5.74
N ARG A 39 -2.87 10.46 4.88
CA ARG A 39 -1.93 11.41 4.28
C ARG A 39 -1.89 12.75 5.00
N CYS A 40 -2.67 12.90 6.07
CA CYS A 40 -2.62 14.06 6.95
C CYS A 40 -1.34 14.05 7.79
N GLU A 41 -0.53 15.09 7.67
CA GLU A 41 0.63 15.34 8.52
C GLU A 41 0.40 16.61 9.36
N PRO A 42 0.96 16.70 10.59
CA PRO A 42 0.83 17.90 11.40
C PRO A 42 1.56 19.09 10.75
N ILE A 43 1.04 20.30 10.94
CA ILE A 43 1.67 21.50 10.39
C ILE A 43 3.00 21.78 11.13
N THR A 44 4.08 21.91 10.37
CA THR A 44 5.42 22.27 10.84
C THR A 44 5.87 23.64 10.33
N VAL A 45 5.20 24.18 9.30
CA VAL A 45 5.49 25.50 8.72
C VAL A 45 5.16 26.59 9.74
N SER A 46 6.19 27.30 10.22
CA SER A 46 6.09 28.23 11.36
C SER A 46 5.13 29.39 11.17
N VAL A 47 4.88 29.79 9.92
CA VAL A 47 3.92 30.84 9.56
C VAL A 47 2.47 30.35 9.71
N CYS A 48 2.22 29.04 9.61
CA CYS A 48 0.89 28.44 9.59
C CYS A 48 0.60 27.52 10.81
N MET A 49 1.44 27.52 11.84
CA MET A 49 1.21 26.69 13.03
C MET A 49 0.01 27.14 13.87
N ASP A 50 -0.34 28.43 13.86
CA ASP A 50 -1.45 29.02 14.64
C ASP A 50 -2.76 29.15 13.83
N MET A 51 -3.02 28.19 12.94
CA MET A 51 -4.21 28.18 12.07
C MET A 51 -5.43 27.55 12.75
N GLN A 52 -6.62 27.68 12.13
CA GLN A 52 -7.86 27.04 12.60
C GLN A 52 -7.86 25.50 12.43
N TYR A 53 -6.83 24.95 11.80
CA TYR A 53 -6.61 23.53 11.54
C TYR A 53 -5.15 23.17 11.80
N ASN A 54 -4.90 21.96 12.29
CA ASN A 54 -3.57 21.53 12.76
C ASN A 54 -2.87 20.51 11.85
N THR A 55 -3.53 20.10 10.76
CA THR A 55 -3.08 19.02 9.86
C THR A 55 -3.25 19.41 8.40
N THR A 56 -2.21 19.17 7.60
CA THR A 56 -2.12 19.45 6.16
C THR A 56 -2.03 18.16 5.35
N ILE A 57 -2.34 18.25 4.06
CA ILE A 57 -2.13 17.18 3.06
C ILE A 57 -1.08 17.62 2.04
N MET A 58 -0.21 16.68 1.62
CA MET A 58 0.80 16.91 0.58
C MET A 58 0.63 15.92 -0.61
N PRO A 59 0.90 16.34 -1.86
CA PRO A 59 1.40 17.65 -2.27
C PRO A 59 0.36 18.77 -2.15
N ASN A 60 0.82 20.02 -2.04
CA ASN A 60 -0.05 21.20 -1.98
C ASN A 60 -0.49 21.66 -3.39
N LEU A 61 -1.31 22.72 -3.47
CA LEU A 61 -1.84 23.23 -4.74
C LEU A 61 -0.77 23.80 -5.69
N ILE A 62 0.41 24.14 -5.17
CA ILE A 62 1.55 24.64 -5.96
C ILE A 62 2.44 23.48 -6.44
N GLY A 63 2.17 22.24 -6.02
CA GLY A 63 2.90 21.03 -6.41
C GLY A 63 4.10 20.69 -5.51
N HIS A 64 4.36 21.48 -4.46
CA HIS A 64 5.38 21.15 -3.46
C HIS A 64 5.06 19.82 -2.79
N THR A 65 6.08 19.00 -2.58
CA THR A 65 5.89 17.64 -2.03
C THR A 65 6.16 17.54 -0.54
N LYS A 66 6.74 18.59 0.05
CA LYS A 66 7.13 18.66 1.48
C LYS A 66 6.82 20.02 2.08
N GLN A 67 6.48 20.04 3.37
CA GLN A 67 6.22 21.27 4.10
C GLN A 67 7.44 22.20 4.18
N GLU A 68 8.67 21.67 4.25
CA GLU A 68 9.88 22.51 4.30
C GLU A 68 10.06 23.30 2.99
N GLU A 69 9.71 22.68 1.86
CA GLU A 69 9.76 23.28 0.52
C GLU A 69 8.73 24.40 0.39
N ALA A 70 7.45 24.08 0.70
CA ALA A 70 6.36 25.05 0.72
C ALA A 70 6.61 26.20 1.70
N GLY A 71 7.22 25.92 2.86
CA GLY A 71 7.58 26.91 3.87
C GLY A 71 8.67 27.89 3.40
N MET A 72 9.65 27.44 2.61
CA MET A 72 10.67 28.32 2.05
C MET A 72 10.10 29.32 1.03
N GLU A 73 9.14 28.91 0.21
CA GLU A 73 8.44 29.84 -0.70
C GLU A 73 7.49 30.76 0.08
N LEU A 74 6.68 30.22 0.98
CA LEU A 74 5.73 30.99 1.79
C LEU A 74 6.41 32.09 2.62
N VAL A 75 7.61 31.84 3.15
CA VAL A 75 8.37 32.84 3.93
C VAL A 75 8.69 34.11 3.12
N GLN A 76 8.71 34.05 1.79
CA GLN A 76 8.90 35.24 0.94
C GLN A 76 7.73 36.24 1.06
N PHE A 77 6.51 35.75 1.38
CA PHE A 77 5.32 36.58 1.58
C PHE A 77 5.19 37.15 3.01
N MET A 78 6.12 36.82 3.92
CA MET A 78 6.12 37.35 5.30
C MET A 78 6.03 38.88 5.44
N PRO A 79 6.57 39.71 4.54
CA PRO A 79 6.33 41.16 4.58
C PRO A 79 4.85 41.52 4.44
N LEU A 80 4.11 40.88 3.55
CA LEU A 80 2.67 41.14 3.35
C LEU A 80 1.85 40.70 4.57
N ILE A 81 2.16 39.51 5.10
CA ILE A 81 1.53 38.97 6.32
C ILE A 81 1.75 39.91 7.51
N LYS A 82 2.98 40.44 7.69
CA LYS A 82 3.31 41.38 8.77
C LYS A 82 2.74 42.78 8.59
N VAL A 83 2.57 43.24 7.35
CA VAL A 83 1.90 44.51 7.03
C VAL A 83 0.38 44.39 7.20
N ASN A 84 -0.17 43.17 7.09
CA ASN A 84 -1.60 42.87 7.29
C ASN A 84 -2.50 43.76 6.41
N CYS A 85 -2.16 43.83 5.12
CA CYS A 85 -2.84 44.61 4.09
C CYS A 85 -4.27 44.15 3.79
N SER A 86 -4.57 42.88 4.08
CA SER A 86 -5.91 42.31 4.11
C SER A 86 -6.00 41.44 5.37
N PRO A 87 -7.16 41.34 6.05
CA PRO A 87 -7.34 40.36 7.12
C PRO A 87 -7.10 38.92 6.62
N ASP A 88 -7.40 38.66 5.35
CA ASP A 88 -7.50 37.31 4.79
C ASP A 88 -6.17 36.81 4.20
N ILE A 89 -5.15 37.66 4.06
CA ILE A 89 -3.88 37.32 3.37
C ILE A 89 -3.15 36.15 4.04
N HIS A 90 -3.16 36.09 5.37
CA HIS A 90 -2.52 35.03 6.14
C HIS A 90 -3.27 33.70 5.96
N PHE A 91 -4.60 33.74 6.05
CA PHE A 91 -5.44 32.56 5.87
C PHE A 91 -5.36 32.02 4.43
N PHE A 92 -5.50 32.88 3.43
CA PHE A 92 -5.36 32.55 2.01
C PHE A 92 -4.04 31.83 1.71
N LEU A 93 -2.90 32.45 2.08
CA LEU A 93 -1.59 31.87 1.81
C LEU A 93 -1.40 30.52 2.52
N CYS A 94 -1.82 30.39 3.77
CA CYS A 94 -1.74 29.11 4.47
C CYS A 94 -2.66 28.05 3.84
N THR A 95 -3.89 28.37 3.42
CA THR A 95 -4.77 27.41 2.73
C THR A 95 -4.24 26.96 1.36
N LEU A 96 -3.39 27.74 0.71
CA LEU A 96 -2.80 27.41 -0.58
C LEU A 96 -1.51 26.57 -0.46
N TYR A 97 -0.58 26.99 0.41
CA TYR A 97 0.71 26.33 0.60
C TYR A 97 0.67 25.17 1.62
N VAL A 98 -0.28 25.18 2.55
CA VAL A 98 -0.42 24.22 3.65
C VAL A 98 -1.93 23.86 3.80
N PRO A 99 -2.53 23.23 2.76
CA PRO A 99 -3.98 23.06 2.66
C PRO A 99 -4.56 22.13 3.72
N ILE A 100 -5.79 22.43 4.15
CA ILE A 100 -6.51 21.65 5.18
C ILE A 100 -6.59 20.18 4.78
N CYS A 101 -6.09 19.27 5.63
CA CYS A 101 -6.33 17.85 5.43
C CYS A 101 -7.79 17.49 5.76
N THR A 102 -8.47 16.84 4.82
CA THR A 102 -9.86 16.39 4.98
C THR A 102 -9.98 14.89 4.62
N VAL A 103 -11.20 14.40 4.41
CA VAL A 103 -11.44 13.05 3.87
C VAL A 103 -11.25 12.95 2.36
N LEU A 104 -10.94 14.06 1.66
CA LEU A 104 -10.62 14.03 0.24
C LEU A 104 -9.13 13.70 0.03
N ASP A 105 -8.83 12.89 -1.00
CA ASP A 105 -7.47 12.52 -1.43
C ASP A 105 -6.72 13.67 -2.15
N ARG A 106 -7.33 14.86 -2.25
CA ARG A 106 -6.83 16.04 -2.93
C ARG A 106 -6.94 17.27 -2.02
N PRO A 107 -5.99 18.22 -2.08
CA PRO A 107 -6.09 19.47 -1.34
C PRO A 107 -7.28 20.31 -1.83
N ILE A 108 -8.05 20.88 -0.91
CA ILE A 108 -9.19 21.75 -1.23
C ILE A 108 -8.65 23.17 -1.52
N PRO A 109 -8.98 23.79 -2.66
CA PRO A 109 -8.52 25.14 -3.00
C PRO A 109 -9.15 26.22 -2.09
N PRO A 110 -8.51 27.39 -1.93
CA PRO A 110 -9.20 28.57 -1.44
C PRO A 110 -10.30 28.99 -2.43
N CYS A 111 -11.40 29.56 -1.95
CA CYS A 111 -12.44 30.13 -2.79
C CYS A 111 -11.97 31.46 -3.42
N ARG A 112 -12.52 31.82 -4.59
CA ARG A 112 -12.16 33.04 -5.33
C ARG A 112 -12.35 34.31 -4.50
N ASN A 113 -13.41 34.41 -3.71
CA ASN A 113 -13.67 35.57 -2.84
C ASN A 113 -12.58 35.75 -1.77
N LEU A 114 -12.04 34.67 -1.22
CA LEU A 114 -10.92 34.70 -0.27
C LEU A 114 -9.64 35.19 -0.97
N CYS A 115 -9.39 34.74 -2.21
CA CYS A 115 -8.28 35.24 -3.02
C CYS A 115 -8.41 36.74 -3.32
N GLU A 116 -9.57 37.21 -3.81
CA GLU A 116 -9.77 38.63 -4.15
C GLU A 116 -9.65 39.55 -2.92
N SER A 117 -10.07 39.07 -1.74
CA SER A 117 -9.84 39.78 -0.48
C SER A 117 -8.35 39.85 -0.13
N ALA A 118 -7.59 38.77 -0.30
CA ALA A 118 -6.14 38.76 -0.13
C ALA A 118 -5.42 39.63 -1.20
N ARG A 119 -5.97 39.73 -2.42
CA ARG A 119 -5.46 40.53 -3.53
C ARG A 119 -5.42 42.04 -3.24
N LEU A 120 -6.12 42.54 -2.22
CA LEU A 120 -5.95 43.92 -1.74
C LEU A 120 -4.48 44.26 -1.39
N CYS A 121 -3.66 43.25 -1.08
CA CYS A 121 -2.22 43.39 -0.90
C CYS A 121 -1.43 43.71 -2.19
N GLU A 122 -2.01 43.52 -3.38
CA GLU A 122 -1.37 43.82 -4.68
C GLU A 122 -0.97 45.30 -4.80
N GLU A 123 -1.78 46.24 -4.28
CA GLU A 123 -1.45 47.67 -4.34
C GLU A 123 -0.13 47.99 -3.60
N ILE A 124 0.17 47.26 -2.52
CA ILE A 124 1.43 47.40 -1.79
C ILE A 124 2.58 46.77 -2.59
N MET A 125 2.37 45.61 -3.22
CA MET A 125 3.38 44.98 -4.08
C MET A 125 3.78 45.88 -5.25
N GLN A 126 2.81 46.49 -5.93
CA GLN A 126 3.03 47.36 -7.08
C GLN A 126 3.87 48.60 -6.72
N ARG A 127 3.73 49.16 -5.51
CA ARG A 127 4.56 50.27 -5.00
C ARG A 127 6.04 49.92 -4.86
N PHE A 128 6.39 48.62 -4.83
CA PHE A 128 7.76 48.10 -4.82
C PHE A 128 8.14 47.42 -6.14
N ASN A 129 7.40 47.68 -7.24
CA ASN A 129 7.55 47.07 -8.56
C ASN A 129 7.37 45.53 -8.62
N PHE A 130 6.68 44.94 -7.64
CA PHE A 130 6.26 43.54 -7.69
C PHE A 130 4.81 43.44 -8.17
N HIS A 131 4.53 42.44 -9.01
CA HIS A 131 3.18 42.16 -9.52
C HIS A 131 2.60 40.95 -8.77
N TRP A 132 1.27 40.80 -8.76
CA TRP A 132 0.63 39.62 -8.21
C TRP A 132 1.10 38.35 -8.97
N PRO A 133 1.64 37.33 -8.29
CA PRO A 133 2.17 36.14 -8.95
C PRO A 133 1.11 35.31 -9.69
N GLU A 134 1.50 34.71 -10.82
CA GLU A 134 0.57 33.94 -11.66
C GLU A 134 0.00 32.69 -10.95
N ASN A 135 0.72 32.14 -9.98
CA ASN A 135 0.26 31.02 -9.13
C ASN A 135 -0.73 31.46 -8.02
N LEU A 136 -0.93 32.76 -7.83
CA LEU A 136 -1.92 33.33 -6.91
C LEU A 136 -3.12 33.96 -7.65
N GLU A 137 -3.16 33.93 -8.99
CA GLU A 137 -4.18 34.65 -9.78
C GLU A 137 -5.60 34.14 -9.52
N CYS A 138 -6.48 35.03 -9.05
CA CYS A 138 -7.76 34.63 -8.46
C CYS A 138 -8.75 34.00 -9.45
N SER A 139 -8.61 34.28 -10.75
CA SER A 139 -9.39 33.62 -11.80
C SER A 139 -9.19 32.11 -11.89
N LYS A 140 -8.14 31.55 -11.26
CA LYS A 140 -7.85 30.11 -11.20
C LYS A 140 -8.60 29.36 -10.07
N PHE A 141 -9.31 30.08 -9.21
CA PHE A 141 -10.01 29.50 -8.04
C PHE A 141 -11.54 29.48 -8.23
N PRO A 142 -12.25 28.46 -7.68
CA PRO A 142 -13.70 28.31 -7.82
C PRO A 142 -14.49 29.30 -6.96
N GLU A 143 -15.77 29.50 -7.30
CA GLU A 143 -16.69 30.36 -6.55
C GLU A 143 -17.25 29.65 -5.31
N ALA A 144 -17.38 30.39 -4.20
CA ALA A 144 -17.96 29.87 -2.97
C ALA A 144 -19.44 29.50 -3.18
N GLY A 145 -19.77 28.21 -3.02
CA GLY A 145 -21.11 27.68 -3.26
C GLY A 145 -21.39 27.23 -4.70
N GLY A 146 -20.36 27.12 -5.54
CA GLY A 146 -20.44 26.47 -6.86
C GLY A 146 -20.43 24.94 -6.80
N GLU A 147 -20.20 24.30 -7.96
CA GLU A 147 -20.11 22.83 -8.07
C GLU A 147 -18.83 22.24 -7.43
N GLU A 148 -17.76 23.04 -7.33
CA GLU A 148 -16.49 22.63 -6.70
C GLU A 148 -16.39 23.14 -5.25
N ILE A 149 -15.97 22.26 -4.34
CA ILE A 149 -15.76 22.59 -2.92
C ILE A 149 -14.49 23.43 -2.75
N CYS A 150 -14.58 24.52 -2.00
CA CYS A 150 -13.46 25.40 -1.70
C CYS A 150 -13.50 25.95 -0.26
N VAL A 151 -12.36 26.44 0.23
CA VAL A 151 -12.22 27.03 1.58
C VAL A 151 -12.45 28.54 1.54
N ALA A 152 -13.43 29.02 2.31
CA ALA A 152 -13.66 30.44 2.56
C ALA A 152 -13.64 30.71 4.08
N GLU A 153 -13.33 31.94 4.48
CA GLU A 153 -13.49 32.35 5.88
C GLU A 153 -14.97 32.55 6.23
N ASN A 154 -15.34 32.21 7.47
CA ASN A 154 -16.74 32.04 7.89
C ASN A 154 -17.42 33.38 8.25
N THR A 155 -17.45 34.31 7.30
CA THR A 155 -18.07 35.62 7.45
C THR A 155 -19.58 35.51 7.29
N THR A 156 -20.31 35.37 8.41
CA THR A 156 -21.78 35.31 8.43
C THR A 156 -22.44 36.60 7.92
N ALA A 157 -22.79 36.61 6.63
CA ALA A 157 -23.70 37.53 5.95
C ALA A 157 -24.06 36.90 4.59
N THR A 158 -25.28 36.90 4.04
CA THR A 158 -26.62 37.33 4.46
C THR A 158 -27.65 36.65 3.51
N THR A 159 -28.93 36.55 3.90
CA THR A 159 -30.12 36.05 3.14
C THR A 159 -30.47 34.57 3.43
N ALA A 160 -31.59 34.13 4.04
CA ALA A 160 -32.69 34.75 4.82
C ALA A 160 -33.48 33.60 5.58
N THR A 161 -34.51 33.77 6.44
CA THR A 161 -35.30 34.98 6.79
C THR A 161 -35.55 35.24 8.32
N PRO A 162 -36.71 34.98 8.97
CA PRO A 162 -37.32 36.09 9.74
C PRO A 162 -37.37 35.96 11.27
N THR A 163 -37.08 37.10 11.91
CA THR A 163 -37.79 37.76 13.04
C THR A 163 -38.31 36.93 14.22
N VAL A 164 -37.70 37.08 15.42
CA VAL A 164 -38.34 37.45 16.72
C VAL A 164 -37.30 38.19 17.59
N GLY A 165 -37.72 39.13 18.46
CA GLY A 165 -36.87 40.09 19.18
C GLY A 165 -36.31 39.69 20.58
N PRO A 166 -35.64 40.63 21.29
CA PRO A 166 -34.76 40.42 22.48
C PRO A 166 -35.45 40.89 23.80
N PRO A 167 -34.80 41.23 24.96
CA PRO A 167 -33.37 41.19 25.42
C PRO A 167 -33.26 40.62 26.89
N PRO A 168 -32.44 41.10 27.87
CA PRO A 168 -31.05 41.63 27.89
C PRO A 168 -30.09 40.94 28.93
N GLY A 169 -28.76 41.09 28.73
CA GLY A 169 -27.93 41.73 29.78
C GLY A 169 -26.88 40.94 30.59
N THR A 170 -25.73 41.63 30.76
CA THR A 170 -24.66 41.48 31.78
C THR A 170 -23.52 40.49 31.50
N GLY A 171 -22.28 40.94 31.76
CA GLY A 171 -21.07 40.13 31.58
C GLY A 171 -20.11 40.30 32.77
N SER A 172 -19.09 39.43 32.87
CA SER A 172 -17.97 39.64 33.78
C SER A 172 -16.72 38.82 33.44
N LYS A 173 -15.64 39.54 33.17
CA LYS A 173 -14.23 39.32 33.57
C LYS A 173 -13.66 37.88 33.62
N SER A 174 -12.67 37.68 32.75
CA SER A 174 -11.61 36.67 32.85
C SER A 174 -11.03 36.49 34.27
N ARG A 175 -10.76 35.25 34.64
CA ARG A 175 -9.96 34.89 35.83
C ARG A 175 -8.90 33.85 35.45
N ARG A 176 -7.63 34.28 35.40
CA ARG A 176 -6.48 33.37 35.25
C ARG A 176 -6.34 32.50 36.51
N ILE A 177 -5.95 31.24 36.34
CA ILE A 177 -5.42 30.41 37.42
C ILE A 177 -3.97 30.08 37.09
N ASN A 178 -3.05 30.55 37.94
CA ASN A 178 -1.64 30.15 37.89
C ASN A 178 -1.47 28.84 38.65
N VAL A 179 -0.78 27.86 38.07
CA VAL A 179 -0.24 26.69 38.79
C VAL A 179 1.27 26.87 38.95
N HIS A 180 1.79 26.49 40.13
CA HIS A 180 3.15 26.84 40.55
C HIS A 180 4.26 26.02 39.89
N LYS A 181 5.44 26.64 39.84
CA LYS A 181 6.72 26.03 39.46
C LYS A 181 7.13 24.95 40.46
N GLY A 182 7.57 23.80 39.96
CA GLY A 182 8.54 22.93 40.63
C GLY A 182 9.79 22.86 39.76
N ALA A 183 10.91 23.39 40.24
CA ALA A 183 12.16 23.41 39.48
C ALA A 183 13.07 22.25 39.90
N SER A 184 13.72 21.61 38.92
CA SER A 184 15.02 20.97 39.10
C SER A 184 15.79 21.13 37.81
N GLU A 185 17.05 21.55 37.93
CA GLU A 185 17.83 22.18 36.86
C GLU A 185 19.15 21.41 36.69
N HIS A 186 19.42 20.94 35.47
CA HIS A 186 20.76 20.87 34.86
C HIS A 186 20.63 20.44 33.39
N THR A 187 20.57 21.42 32.48
CA THR A 187 21.67 21.87 31.60
C THR A 187 22.09 20.88 30.51
N GLY A 188 21.81 21.25 29.24
CA GLY A 188 22.31 20.54 28.05
C GLY A 188 21.52 20.88 26.80
N VAL A 189 21.89 21.97 26.10
CA VAL A 189 21.38 22.27 24.76
C VAL A 189 21.98 21.26 23.77
N GLY A 190 21.13 20.47 23.12
CA GLY A 190 21.52 19.40 22.20
C GLY A 190 20.31 18.85 21.45
N PRO A 191 20.49 18.25 20.25
CA PRO A 191 19.44 18.21 19.22
C PRO A 191 18.29 17.23 19.53
N TYR A 192 17.21 17.40 18.76
CA TYR A 192 16.04 16.52 18.71
C TYR A 192 16.43 15.05 18.91
N ARG A 193 15.98 14.44 20.01
CA ARG A 193 16.07 12.99 20.18
C ARG A 193 15.19 12.36 19.11
N ASN A 194 15.81 11.72 18.12
CA ASN A 194 15.13 10.84 17.19
C ASN A 194 14.49 9.69 17.97
N ILE A 195 13.20 9.82 18.30
CA ILE A 195 12.40 8.75 18.88
C ILE A 195 12.09 7.76 17.74
N GLY A 196 13.11 7.01 17.31
CA GLY A 196 12.99 6.07 16.20
C GLY A 196 11.88 5.06 16.47
N PHE A 197 11.16 4.66 15.41
CA PHE A 197 9.89 3.93 15.42
C PHE A 197 9.52 3.18 16.72
N VAL A 198 8.35 3.53 17.26
CA VAL A 198 7.70 2.91 18.40
C VAL A 198 6.38 2.30 17.91
N CYS A 199 6.15 1.02 18.19
CA CYS A 199 4.95 0.33 17.73
C CYS A 199 3.65 1.00 18.26
N PRO A 200 2.71 1.39 17.39
CA PRO A 200 1.40 1.88 17.82
C PRO A 200 0.64 0.84 18.65
N VAL A 201 -0.15 1.29 19.64
CA VAL A 201 -0.86 0.38 20.56
C VAL A 201 -1.83 -0.57 19.84
N GLN A 202 -2.37 -0.15 18.70
CA GLN A 202 -3.31 -0.88 17.85
C GLN A 202 -2.67 -2.06 17.09
N LEU A 203 -1.34 -2.05 16.95
CA LEU A 203 -0.54 -3.05 16.23
C LEU A 203 0.36 -3.88 17.15
N LYS A 204 0.29 -3.61 18.46
CA LYS A 204 1.10 -4.29 19.47
C LYS A 204 0.57 -5.69 19.72
N THR A 205 1.45 -6.69 19.73
CA THR A 205 1.08 -8.09 19.88
C THR A 205 1.50 -8.64 21.25
N PRO A 206 0.89 -9.75 21.73
CA PRO A 206 1.32 -10.42 22.96
C PRO A 206 2.77 -10.92 22.87
N PRO A 207 3.57 -10.76 23.94
CA PRO A 207 4.96 -11.19 23.96
C PRO A 207 5.09 -12.71 23.81
N GLY A 208 6.14 -13.15 23.11
CA GLY A 208 6.44 -14.56 22.88
C GLY A 208 5.80 -15.18 21.62
N LEU A 209 4.99 -14.44 20.86
CA LEU A 209 4.43 -14.87 19.57
C LEU A 209 5.41 -14.74 18.38
N GLY A 210 6.59 -14.16 18.59
CA GLY A 210 7.62 -14.03 17.55
C GLY A 210 7.35 -12.94 16.51
N TYR A 211 6.43 -12.02 16.79
CA TYR A 211 6.13 -10.87 15.93
C TYR A 211 7.28 -9.85 15.92
N GLU A 212 7.75 -9.48 14.73
CA GLU A 212 8.78 -8.47 14.53
C GLU A 212 8.41 -7.58 13.32
N LEU A 213 8.55 -6.27 13.48
CA LEU A 213 8.32 -5.28 12.43
C LEU A 213 9.60 -4.46 12.20
N ASN A 214 10.12 -4.50 10.98
CA ASN A 214 11.30 -3.73 10.58
C ASN A 214 10.87 -2.43 9.88
N VAL A 215 11.19 -1.28 10.46
CA VAL A 215 10.91 0.05 9.88
C VAL A 215 12.21 0.85 9.87
N GLY A 216 12.66 1.28 8.68
CA GLY A 216 13.88 2.08 8.53
C GLY A 216 15.17 1.41 9.02
N GLY A 217 15.25 0.08 8.93
CA GLY A 217 16.40 -0.71 9.41
C GLY A 217 16.38 -1.01 10.92
N LYS A 218 15.33 -0.58 11.65
CA LYS A 218 15.14 -0.88 13.07
C LYS A 218 14.07 -1.96 13.24
N VAL A 219 14.47 -3.13 13.75
CA VAL A 219 13.57 -4.22 14.12
C VAL A 219 12.91 -3.92 15.47
N THR A 220 11.57 -3.96 15.50
CA THR A 220 10.75 -3.74 16.70
C THR A 220 9.98 -5.02 17.01
N LYS A 221 10.25 -5.63 18.17
CA LYS A 221 9.58 -6.85 18.63
C LYS A 221 8.18 -6.55 19.17
N ASP A 222 7.35 -7.60 19.23
CA ASP A 222 5.97 -7.58 19.72
C ASP A 222 5.10 -6.55 18.97
N CYS A 223 5.33 -6.43 17.66
CA CYS A 223 4.66 -5.50 16.76
C CYS A 223 4.33 -6.21 15.44
N GLY A 224 3.06 -6.14 15.01
CA GLY A 224 2.59 -6.75 13.77
C GLY A 224 2.32 -5.71 12.67
N ALA A 225 2.64 -6.07 11.42
CA ALA A 225 2.18 -5.30 10.26
C ALA A 225 0.63 -5.37 10.14
N PRO A 226 -0.05 -4.28 9.77
CA PRO A 226 -1.49 -4.29 9.52
C PRO A 226 -1.82 -5.15 8.30
N CYS A 227 -2.89 -5.94 8.35
CA CYS A 227 -3.21 -6.84 7.22
C CYS A 227 -3.83 -6.12 6.02
N HIS A 228 -4.53 -5.02 6.25
CA HIS A 228 -5.13 -4.18 5.21
C HIS A 228 -4.41 -2.83 5.18
N LEU A 229 -4.47 -2.13 4.03
CA LEU A 229 -4.00 -0.75 3.85
C LEU A 229 -2.48 -0.50 4.00
N MET A 230 -1.63 -1.54 4.03
CA MET A 230 -0.17 -1.35 4.15
C MET A 230 0.50 -0.85 2.85
N PHE A 231 0.01 -1.28 1.68
CA PHE A 231 0.62 -0.97 0.37
C PHE A 231 -0.39 -0.71 -0.77
N PHE A 232 -1.62 -1.22 -0.67
CA PHE A 232 -2.63 -1.17 -1.73
C PHE A 232 -4.04 -0.98 -1.14
N ALA A 233 -4.91 -0.32 -1.90
CA ALA A 233 -6.32 -0.17 -1.59
C ALA A 233 -7.07 -1.51 -1.63
N GLU A 234 -8.33 -1.52 -1.20
CA GLU A 234 -9.15 -2.74 -1.20
C GLU A 234 -9.62 -3.14 -2.59
N SER A 235 -9.99 -2.17 -3.42
CA SER A 235 -10.30 -2.35 -4.84
C SER A 235 -9.13 -2.96 -5.61
N GLU A 236 -7.93 -2.37 -5.50
CA GLU A 236 -6.70 -2.89 -6.13
C GLU A 236 -6.38 -4.33 -5.73
N ARG A 237 -6.45 -4.65 -4.43
CA ARG A 237 -6.22 -6.02 -3.93
C ARG A 237 -7.26 -7.00 -4.47
N THR A 238 -8.52 -6.56 -4.63
CA THR A 238 -9.59 -7.37 -5.20
C THR A 238 -9.36 -7.65 -6.68
N VAL A 239 -8.96 -6.65 -7.46
CA VAL A 239 -8.54 -6.82 -8.87
C VAL A 239 -7.38 -7.80 -8.98
N LEU A 240 -6.33 -7.64 -8.18
CA LEU A 240 -5.16 -8.52 -8.18
C LEU A 240 -5.49 -9.98 -7.79
N ARG A 241 -6.46 -10.20 -6.89
CA ARG A 241 -6.95 -11.53 -6.51
C ARG A 241 -7.64 -12.24 -7.67
N TYR A 242 -8.62 -11.59 -8.31
CA TYR A 242 -9.33 -12.17 -9.45
C TYR A 242 -8.42 -12.38 -10.66
N TRP A 243 -7.49 -11.47 -10.89
CA TRP A 243 -6.49 -11.57 -11.96
C TRP A 243 -5.63 -12.84 -11.81
N VAL A 244 -4.97 -13.02 -10.66
CA VAL A 244 -4.12 -14.20 -10.42
C VAL A 244 -4.93 -15.48 -10.33
N ALA A 245 -6.14 -15.47 -9.77
CA ALA A 245 -7.01 -16.65 -9.77
C ALA A 245 -7.40 -17.10 -11.19
N SER A 246 -7.64 -16.16 -12.11
CA SER A 246 -7.90 -16.47 -13.52
C SER A 246 -6.71 -17.15 -14.18
N TRP A 247 -5.49 -16.62 -13.98
CA TRP A 247 -4.26 -17.24 -14.49
C TRP A 247 -3.97 -18.61 -13.85
N ALA A 248 -4.23 -18.76 -12.55
CA ALA A 248 -4.07 -20.01 -11.83
C ALA A 248 -5.06 -21.08 -12.32
N ALA A 249 -6.32 -20.74 -12.57
CA ALA A 249 -7.32 -21.67 -13.10
C ALA A 249 -6.95 -22.16 -14.52
N VAL A 250 -6.49 -21.25 -15.37
CA VAL A 250 -5.98 -21.56 -16.72
C VAL A 250 -4.75 -22.47 -16.64
N CYS A 251 -3.81 -22.20 -15.72
CA CYS A 251 -2.65 -23.05 -15.46
C CYS A 251 -3.05 -24.45 -14.95
N CYS A 252 -4.02 -24.54 -14.03
CA CYS A 252 -4.56 -25.82 -13.56
C CYS A 252 -5.12 -26.65 -14.71
N ALA A 253 -5.91 -26.03 -15.61
CA ALA A 253 -6.52 -26.74 -16.73
C ALA A 253 -5.49 -27.32 -17.71
N SER A 254 -4.44 -26.56 -18.07
CA SER A 254 -3.36 -27.07 -18.94
C SER A 254 -2.52 -28.15 -18.28
N CYS A 255 -2.18 -27.96 -17.00
CA CYS A 255 -1.36 -28.91 -16.25
C CYS A 255 -2.11 -30.22 -16.01
N LEU A 256 -3.40 -30.14 -15.63
CA LEU A 256 -4.27 -31.31 -15.47
C LEU A 256 -4.41 -32.08 -16.79
N PHE A 257 -4.64 -31.40 -17.91
CA PHE A 257 -4.68 -32.05 -19.23
C PHE A 257 -3.36 -32.78 -19.56
N THR A 258 -2.22 -32.16 -19.27
CA THR A 258 -0.89 -32.76 -19.48
C THR A 258 -0.68 -34.00 -18.61
N VAL A 259 -1.02 -33.92 -17.32
CA VAL A 259 -0.92 -35.04 -16.37
C VAL A 259 -1.86 -36.18 -16.76
N LEU A 260 -3.13 -35.90 -17.09
CA LEU A 260 -4.08 -36.91 -17.56
C LEU A 260 -3.62 -37.58 -18.86
N THR A 261 -3.06 -36.82 -19.80
CA THR A 261 -2.51 -37.37 -21.04
C THR A 261 -1.37 -38.37 -20.75
N PHE A 262 -0.48 -38.05 -19.81
CA PHE A 262 0.58 -38.97 -19.37
C PHE A 262 0.04 -40.20 -18.64
N LEU A 263 -0.99 -40.06 -17.80
CA LEU A 263 -1.62 -41.19 -17.10
C LEU A 263 -2.35 -42.15 -18.05
N ILE A 264 -2.86 -41.65 -19.18
CA ILE A 264 -3.51 -42.47 -20.22
C ILE A 264 -2.48 -43.16 -21.11
N ASP A 265 -1.44 -42.44 -21.57
CA ASP A 265 -0.34 -42.98 -22.37
C ASP A 265 1.03 -42.49 -21.85
N PRO A 266 1.65 -43.24 -20.91
CA PRO A 266 2.99 -42.91 -20.42
C PRO A 266 4.06 -42.98 -21.50
N SER A 267 3.83 -43.77 -22.56
CA SER A 267 4.79 -43.95 -23.66
C SER A 267 4.90 -42.70 -24.55
N ARG A 268 3.93 -41.78 -24.45
CA ARG A 268 3.89 -40.50 -25.15
C ARG A 268 5.00 -39.53 -24.73
N PHE A 269 5.46 -39.60 -23.49
CA PHE A 269 6.43 -38.69 -22.90
C PHE A 269 7.68 -39.44 -22.42
N ARG A 270 8.48 -39.93 -23.38
CA ARG A 270 9.83 -40.46 -23.12
C ARG A 270 10.82 -39.32 -22.87
N TYR A 271 12.04 -39.64 -22.47
CA TYR A 271 13.13 -38.65 -22.50
C TYR A 271 13.48 -38.30 -23.96
N PRO A 272 13.84 -37.04 -24.28
CA PRO A 272 14.07 -35.92 -23.37
C PRO A 272 12.83 -35.14 -22.89
N GLU A 273 11.62 -35.41 -23.38
CA GLU A 273 10.40 -34.63 -23.09
C GLU A 273 9.75 -34.95 -21.72
N ARG A 274 10.03 -36.11 -21.12
CA ARG A 274 9.46 -36.59 -19.85
C ARG A 274 9.46 -35.57 -18.68
N PRO A 275 10.49 -34.71 -18.49
CA PRO A 275 10.47 -33.64 -17.49
C PRO A 275 9.26 -32.69 -17.55
N ILE A 276 8.63 -32.52 -18.72
CA ILE A 276 7.43 -31.68 -18.89
C ILE A 276 6.27 -32.19 -17.99
N VAL A 277 6.19 -33.50 -17.76
CA VAL A 277 5.16 -34.10 -16.89
C VAL A 277 5.37 -33.69 -15.43
N PHE A 278 6.60 -33.74 -14.93
CA PHE A 278 6.91 -33.34 -13.55
C PHE A 278 6.78 -31.83 -13.34
N LEU A 279 7.14 -31.04 -14.36
CA LEU A 279 6.87 -29.60 -14.42
C LEU A 279 5.35 -29.32 -14.30
N ALA A 280 4.52 -30.04 -15.05
CA ALA A 280 3.06 -29.91 -15.00
C ALA A 280 2.48 -30.36 -13.64
N VAL A 281 2.99 -31.41 -13.01
CA VAL A 281 2.57 -31.80 -11.64
C VAL A 281 2.88 -30.68 -10.64
N CYS A 282 4.07 -30.08 -10.70
CA CYS A 282 4.45 -28.97 -9.82
C CYS A 282 3.52 -27.76 -10.02
N TYR A 283 3.29 -27.34 -11.27
CA TYR A 283 2.43 -26.20 -11.57
C TYR A 283 0.93 -26.47 -11.31
N LEU A 284 0.47 -27.72 -11.39
CA LEU A 284 -0.87 -28.09 -10.96
C LEU A 284 -1.07 -27.86 -9.46
N ILE A 285 -0.11 -28.27 -8.62
CA ILE A 285 -0.17 -28.05 -7.16
C ILE A 285 -0.12 -26.55 -6.85
N VAL A 286 0.78 -25.80 -7.52
CA VAL A 286 0.89 -24.34 -7.39
C VAL A 286 -0.42 -23.64 -7.78
N GLY A 287 -1.01 -23.99 -8.92
CA GLY A 287 -2.29 -23.45 -9.37
C GLY A 287 -3.44 -23.77 -8.41
N CYS A 288 -3.52 -25.00 -7.91
CA CYS A 288 -4.51 -25.39 -6.91
C CYS A 288 -4.34 -24.61 -5.59
N ALA A 289 -3.11 -24.33 -5.16
CA ALA A 289 -2.84 -23.52 -3.98
C ALA A 289 -3.30 -22.05 -4.16
N TYR A 290 -3.13 -21.45 -5.35
CA TYR A 290 -3.69 -20.13 -5.66
C TYR A 290 -5.22 -20.10 -5.67
N VAL A 291 -5.86 -21.11 -6.27
CA VAL A 291 -7.33 -21.22 -6.29
C VAL A 291 -7.89 -21.43 -4.87
N ALA A 292 -7.23 -22.25 -4.05
CA ALA A 292 -7.58 -22.41 -2.63
C ALA A 292 -7.39 -21.12 -1.83
N GLY A 293 -6.34 -20.35 -2.13
CA GLY A 293 -6.09 -19.03 -1.54
C GLY A 293 -7.21 -18.02 -1.84
N LEU A 294 -7.78 -18.02 -3.06
CA LEU A 294 -8.96 -17.21 -3.37
C LEU A 294 -10.17 -17.63 -2.52
N GLY A 295 -10.43 -18.93 -2.43
CA GLY A 295 -11.59 -19.46 -1.68
C GLY A 295 -11.51 -19.23 -0.17
N ALA A 296 -10.32 -19.18 0.41
CA ALA A 296 -10.10 -18.89 1.83
C ALA A 296 -9.99 -17.38 2.14
N GLY A 297 -9.79 -16.54 1.12
CA GLY A 297 -9.72 -15.08 1.25
C GLY A 297 -8.65 -14.62 2.24
N ASP A 298 -8.95 -13.58 3.01
CA ASP A 298 -8.02 -12.98 3.98
C ASP A 298 -7.69 -13.90 5.18
N SER A 299 -8.48 -14.94 5.46
CA SER A 299 -8.30 -15.81 6.65
C SER A 299 -6.97 -16.58 6.68
N VAL A 300 -6.28 -16.70 5.55
CA VAL A 300 -4.96 -17.36 5.45
C VAL A 300 -3.84 -16.41 5.90
N ALA A 301 -3.90 -15.14 5.46
CA ALA A 301 -2.82 -14.16 5.62
C ALA A 301 -3.07 -13.18 6.78
N CYS A 302 -4.32 -12.97 7.18
CA CYS A 302 -4.73 -12.12 8.27
C CYS A 302 -5.05 -12.91 9.53
N ARG A 303 -4.67 -12.35 10.67
CA ARG A 303 -5.10 -12.78 12.00
C ARG A 303 -6.08 -11.77 12.58
N GLU A 304 -7.09 -12.30 13.28
CA GLU A 304 -8.01 -11.49 14.09
C GLU A 304 -7.26 -10.59 15.08
N PRO A 305 -7.80 -9.40 15.42
CA PRO A 305 -7.15 -8.47 16.33
C PRO A 305 -6.84 -9.07 17.70
N PHE A 306 -5.65 -8.77 18.22
CA PHE A 306 -5.26 -9.17 19.57
C PHE A 306 -6.07 -8.43 20.64
N PRO A 307 -6.24 -9.00 21.86
CA PRO A 307 -6.85 -8.27 22.96
C PRO A 307 -6.00 -7.04 23.35
N PRO A 308 -6.61 -5.90 23.68
CA PRO A 308 -5.87 -4.67 23.95
C PRO A 308 -4.99 -4.82 25.20
N PRO A 309 -3.71 -4.40 25.16
CA PRO A 309 -2.76 -4.56 26.27
C PRO A 309 -3.09 -3.67 27.48
N VAL A 310 -4.01 -2.70 27.33
CA VAL A 310 -4.47 -1.80 28.40
C VAL A 310 -5.99 -1.65 28.30
N LYS A 311 -6.70 -1.73 29.43
CA LYS A 311 -8.15 -1.50 29.51
C LYS A 311 -8.50 0.01 29.46
N ILE A 312 -8.12 0.67 28.37
CA ILE A 312 -8.57 2.03 28.05
C ILE A 312 -9.86 1.91 27.21
N GLY A 313 -10.85 2.76 27.50
CA GLY A 313 -12.15 2.71 26.86
C GLY A 313 -12.05 2.84 25.33
N ARG A 314 -12.75 1.95 24.61
CA ARG A 314 -12.96 1.99 23.15
C ARG A 314 -11.70 1.93 22.27
N LEU A 315 -10.59 1.35 22.73
CA LEU A 315 -9.48 0.96 21.86
C LEU A 315 -9.89 -0.20 20.94
N GLN A 316 -9.94 0.05 19.62
CA GLN A 316 -10.08 -0.98 18.60
C GLN A 316 -8.68 -1.37 18.08
N MET A 317 -8.34 -2.65 18.24
CA MET A 317 -7.10 -3.25 17.74
C MET A 317 -7.27 -3.59 16.26
N LEU A 318 -6.19 -3.56 15.48
CA LEU A 318 -6.23 -3.84 14.04
C LEU A 318 -5.91 -5.32 13.74
N SER A 319 -6.42 -5.85 12.64
CA SER A 319 -5.99 -7.16 12.14
C SER A 319 -4.55 -7.09 11.66
N THR A 320 -3.77 -8.11 11.98
CA THR A 320 -2.33 -8.16 11.66
C THR A 320 -2.03 -9.29 10.69
N ILE A 321 -0.95 -9.16 9.92
CA ILE A 321 -0.45 -10.23 9.06
C ILE A 321 -0.03 -11.43 9.94
N THR A 322 -0.30 -12.66 9.49
CA THR A 322 0.20 -13.86 10.16
C THR A 322 1.73 -13.97 10.00
N GLN A 323 2.46 -13.82 11.11
CA GLN A 323 3.90 -14.02 11.17
C GLN A 323 4.25 -15.33 11.90
N GLY A 324 5.18 -16.10 11.33
CA GLY A 324 5.76 -17.27 11.97
C GLY A 324 4.99 -18.59 11.86
N HIS A 325 5.73 -19.69 11.99
CA HIS A 325 5.26 -21.07 11.77
C HIS A 325 4.32 -21.64 12.85
N GLN A 326 3.94 -20.88 13.89
CA GLN A 326 3.09 -21.41 14.98
C GLN A 326 1.66 -20.85 14.99
N GLN A 327 1.30 -19.99 14.01
CA GLN A 327 0.10 -19.16 14.13
C GLN A 327 -1.05 -19.50 13.18
N SER A 328 -0.78 -20.06 11.99
CA SER A 328 -1.80 -20.49 11.02
C SER A 328 -1.32 -21.70 10.22
N ASN A 329 -1.88 -22.88 10.52
CA ASN A 329 -1.57 -24.13 9.81
C ASN A 329 -1.84 -24.01 8.30
N ALA A 330 -2.89 -23.28 7.90
CA ALA A 330 -3.24 -23.08 6.50
C ALA A 330 -2.20 -22.24 5.74
N CYS A 331 -1.73 -21.13 6.34
CA CYS A 331 -0.67 -20.29 5.76
C CYS A 331 0.61 -21.10 5.49
N ILE A 332 1.00 -21.93 6.45
CA ILE A 332 2.22 -22.74 6.39
C ILE A 332 2.10 -23.84 5.33
N VAL A 333 0.98 -24.56 5.28
CA VAL A 333 0.75 -25.62 4.29
C VAL A 333 0.75 -25.05 2.88
N LEU A 334 0.09 -23.90 2.66
CA LEU A 334 0.12 -23.20 1.37
C LEU A 334 1.52 -22.68 1.03
N PHE A 335 2.25 -22.11 1.99
CA PHE A 335 3.65 -21.70 1.80
C PHE A 335 4.55 -22.88 1.39
N MET A 336 4.48 -24.01 2.11
CA MET A 336 5.28 -25.21 1.78
C MET A 336 4.93 -25.74 0.38
N ALA A 337 3.63 -25.82 0.05
CA ALA A 337 3.19 -26.28 -1.26
C ALA A 337 3.68 -25.37 -2.39
N LEU A 338 3.49 -24.05 -2.26
CA LEU A 338 3.93 -23.06 -3.25
C LEU A 338 5.46 -23.04 -3.41
N TYR A 339 6.20 -22.96 -2.30
CA TYR A 339 7.66 -22.83 -2.33
C TYR A 339 8.34 -24.10 -2.87
N PHE A 340 8.00 -25.28 -2.31
CA PHE A 340 8.59 -26.55 -2.74
C PHE A 340 8.29 -26.81 -4.22
N CYS A 341 7.03 -26.66 -4.66
CA CYS A 341 6.65 -26.94 -6.04
C CYS A 341 7.21 -25.91 -7.03
N SER A 342 7.34 -24.63 -6.64
CA SER A 342 8.00 -23.63 -7.49
C SER A 342 9.49 -23.92 -7.67
N MET A 343 10.20 -24.23 -6.58
CA MET A 343 11.62 -24.59 -6.66
C MET A 343 11.84 -25.91 -7.43
N ALA A 344 10.97 -26.90 -7.25
CA ALA A 344 10.98 -28.13 -8.04
C ALA A 344 10.69 -27.89 -9.52
N ALA A 345 9.76 -26.99 -9.86
CA ALA A 345 9.51 -26.61 -11.25
C ALA A 345 10.76 -25.98 -11.91
N PHE A 346 11.51 -25.13 -11.19
CA PHE A 346 12.78 -24.60 -11.70
C PHE A 346 13.85 -25.67 -11.92
N ALA A 347 13.98 -26.62 -10.98
CA ALA A 347 14.92 -27.73 -11.15
C ALA A 347 14.52 -28.65 -12.33
N TRP A 348 13.22 -28.92 -12.50
CA TRP A 348 12.72 -29.69 -13.64
C TRP A 348 12.85 -28.96 -14.98
N TRP A 349 12.71 -27.63 -15.00
CA TRP A 349 12.99 -26.80 -16.16
C TRP A 349 14.48 -26.86 -16.55
N ALA A 350 15.39 -26.78 -15.57
CA ALA A 350 16.82 -26.96 -15.80
C ALA A 350 17.15 -28.39 -16.31
N CYS A 351 16.50 -29.43 -15.78
CA CYS A 351 16.64 -30.79 -16.28
C CYS A 351 16.09 -30.97 -17.70
N LEU A 352 14.99 -30.31 -18.07
CA LEU A 352 14.46 -30.30 -19.44
C LEU A 352 15.45 -29.64 -20.41
N ALA A 353 15.98 -28.47 -20.05
CA ALA A 353 16.99 -27.77 -20.84
C ALA A 353 18.27 -28.60 -21.02
N LEU A 354 18.73 -29.27 -19.94
CA LEU A 354 19.85 -30.21 -20.01
C LEU A 354 19.54 -31.42 -20.90
N ALA A 355 18.36 -32.03 -20.78
CA ALA A 355 17.96 -33.17 -21.60
C ALA A 355 17.89 -32.80 -23.09
N TRP A 356 17.38 -31.60 -23.43
CA TRP A 356 17.43 -31.06 -24.80
C TRP A 356 18.86 -30.78 -25.27
N PHE A 357 19.73 -30.24 -24.43
CA PHE A 357 21.15 -30.04 -24.78
C PHE A 357 21.87 -31.37 -25.05
N LEU A 358 21.65 -32.39 -24.21
CA LEU A 358 22.22 -33.73 -24.41
C LEU A 358 21.69 -34.38 -25.70
N ALA A 359 20.39 -34.26 -25.98
CA ALA A 359 19.76 -34.83 -27.18
C ALA A 359 20.19 -34.11 -28.47
N ALA A 360 20.13 -32.78 -28.51
CA ALA A 360 20.38 -32.00 -29.72
C ALA A 360 21.87 -31.67 -29.93
N GLY A 361 22.58 -31.30 -28.87
CA GLY A 361 23.99 -30.91 -28.91
C GLY A 361 24.94 -32.10 -28.89
N LEU A 362 24.74 -33.05 -27.95
CA LEU A 362 25.61 -34.22 -27.80
C LEU A 362 25.07 -35.49 -28.50
N LYS A 363 23.92 -35.41 -29.18
CA LYS A 363 23.29 -36.52 -29.93
C LYS A 363 22.99 -37.76 -29.08
N TRP A 364 22.70 -37.59 -27.79
CA TRP A 364 22.31 -38.70 -26.91
C TRP A 364 20.95 -39.26 -27.30
N GLY A 365 20.86 -40.59 -27.43
CA GLY A 365 19.59 -41.28 -27.60
C GLY A 365 18.74 -41.28 -26.32
N HIS A 366 17.42 -41.45 -26.47
CA HIS A 366 16.48 -41.45 -25.35
C HIS A 366 16.86 -42.44 -24.23
N GLU A 367 17.27 -43.66 -24.59
CA GLU A 367 17.73 -44.69 -23.65
C GLU A 367 18.96 -44.26 -22.82
N ALA A 368 19.91 -43.53 -23.43
CA ALA A 368 21.10 -43.04 -22.75
C ALA A 368 20.76 -41.97 -21.70
N ILE A 369 19.80 -41.10 -22.01
CA ILE A 369 19.27 -40.10 -21.07
C ILE A 369 18.45 -40.80 -19.96
N GLU A 370 17.60 -41.75 -20.33
CA GLU A 370 16.74 -42.51 -19.40
C GLU A 370 17.56 -43.35 -18.40
N SER A 371 18.70 -43.92 -18.82
CA SER A 371 19.63 -44.63 -17.90
C SER A 371 20.10 -43.77 -16.71
N ARG A 372 20.14 -42.43 -16.89
CA ARG A 372 20.55 -41.45 -15.87
C ARG A 372 19.38 -40.71 -15.22
N ALA A 373 18.13 -41.08 -15.54
CA ALA A 373 16.93 -40.42 -15.01
C ALA A 373 16.91 -40.33 -13.47
N HIS A 374 17.43 -41.34 -12.78
CA HIS A 374 17.54 -41.37 -11.32
C HIS A 374 18.31 -40.16 -10.75
N LEU A 375 19.32 -39.63 -11.46
CA LEU A 375 20.05 -38.43 -11.05
C LEU A 375 19.19 -37.17 -11.20
N PHE A 376 18.44 -37.04 -12.31
CA PHE A 376 17.55 -35.90 -12.52
C PHE A 376 16.43 -35.85 -11.46
N HIS A 377 15.88 -37.01 -11.11
CA HIS A 377 14.92 -37.15 -10.02
C HIS A 377 15.55 -36.80 -8.67
N ALA A 378 16.72 -37.35 -8.33
CA ALA A 378 17.38 -37.08 -7.06
C ALA A 378 17.68 -35.58 -6.89
N VAL A 379 18.28 -34.94 -7.89
CA VAL A 379 18.60 -33.50 -7.87
C VAL A 379 17.33 -32.64 -7.79
N SER A 380 16.34 -32.91 -8.64
CA SER A 380 15.14 -32.04 -8.76
C SER A 380 14.19 -32.12 -7.56
N TRP A 381 14.27 -33.16 -6.74
CA TRP A 381 13.46 -33.27 -5.52
C TRP A 381 14.26 -32.95 -4.25
N ALA A 382 15.54 -33.32 -4.16
CA ALA A 382 16.35 -33.08 -2.98
C ALA A 382 16.69 -31.59 -2.79
N ILE A 383 17.02 -30.85 -3.87
CA ILE A 383 17.35 -29.42 -3.77
C ILE A 383 16.17 -28.61 -3.21
N PRO A 384 14.94 -28.67 -3.79
CA PRO A 384 13.77 -27.98 -3.23
C PRO A 384 13.43 -28.41 -1.81
N PHE A 385 13.61 -29.69 -1.47
CA PHE A 385 13.37 -30.19 -0.12
C PHE A 385 14.33 -29.54 0.89
N ILE A 386 15.64 -29.56 0.63
CA ILE A 386 16.66 -28.94 1.48
C ILE A 386 16.46 -27.43 1.60
N GLN A 387 16.10 -26.76 0.50
CA GLN A 387 15.75 -25.34 0.50
C GLN A 387 14.52 -25.06 1.40
N THR A 388 13.47 -25.86 1.28
CA THR A 388 12.22 -25.69 2.06
C THR A 388 12.49 -25.90 3.56
N VAL A 389 13.23 -26.95 3.91
CA VAL A 389 13.63 -27.23 5.30
C VAL A 389 14.50 -26.10 5.86
N SER A 390 15.45 -25.58 5.07
CA SER A 390 16.29 -24.44 5.48
C SER A 390 15.47 -23.18 5.77
N VAL A 391 14.51 -22.83 4.91
CA VAL A 391 13.65 -21.64 5.14
C VAL A 391 12.75 -21.82 6.35
N LEU A 392 12.20 -23.02 6.58
CA LEU A 392 11.42 -23.32 7.79
C LEU A 392 12.28 -23.25 9.07
N ALA A 393 13.51 -23.78 9.04
CA ALA A 393 14.44 -23.74 10.16
C ALA A 393 14.88 -22.32 10.55
N LEU A 394 14.93 -21.39 9.58
CA LEU A 394 15.20 -19.98 9.83
C LEU A 394 14.02 -19.22 10.46
N GLY A 395 12.81 -19.82 10.51
CA GLY A 395 11.63 -19.28 11.20
C GLY A 395 10.98 -18.03 10.56
N LYS A 396 11.64 -17.38 9.60
CA LYS A 396 11.20 -16.14 8.91
C LYS A 396 10.19 -16.40 7.78
N VAL A 397 9.14 -17.16 8.07
CA VAL A 397 8.00 -17.32 7.15
C VAL A 397 6.97 -16.25 7.49
N GLU A 398 6.93 -15.19 6.66
CA GLU A 398 5.95 -14.11 6.75
C GLU A 398 4.83 -14.33 5.72
N GLY A 399 3.58 -14.35 6.18
CA GLY A 399 2.39 -14.49 5.33
C GLY A 399 2.03 -13.20 4.60
N THR A 400 2.96 -12.57 3.86
CA THR A 400 2.64 -11.30 3.20
C THR A 400 1.54 -11.48 2.16
N CYS A 401 0.56 -10.57 2.14
CA CYS A 401 -0.53 -10.56 1.15
C CYS A 401 -0.02 -10.44 -0.32
N PHE A 402 1.27 -10.13 -0.51
CA PHE A 402 1.93 -10.02 -1.81
C PHE A 402 2.82 -11.21 -2.17
N SER A 403 3.23 -12.05 -1.20
CA SER A 403 4.14 -13.17 -1.43
C SER A 403 3.54 -14.22 -2.38
N LEU A 404 2.21 -14.36 -2.42
CA LEU A 404 1.57 -15.21 -3.41
C LEU A 404 1.82 -14.71 -4.85
N HIS A 405 1.90 -13.41 -5.12
CA HIS A 405 1.88 -12.92 -6.52
C HIS A 405 3.24 -12.91 -7.23
N PHE A 406 4.37 -12.95 -6.51
CA PHE A 406 5.72 -12.69 -7.09
C PHE A 406 6.84 -13.65 -6.63
N LEU A 407 6.50 -14.85 -6.18
CA LEU A 407 7.45 -15.76 -5.50
C LEU A 407 8.65 -16.34 -6.30
N PRO A 408 8.80 -16.27 -7.64
CA PRO A 408 10.05 -16.71 -8.26
C PRO A 408 11.18 -15.67 -8.26
N PHE A 409 10.88 -14.37 -8.20
CA PHE A 409 11.91 -13.31 -8.35
C PHE A 409 12.25 -12.58 -7.04
N SER A 410 11.32 -12.47 -6.08
CA SER A 410 11.53 -11.68 -4.85
C SER A 410 12.37 -12.38 -3.76
N MET A 411 12.74 -13.65 -3.94
CA MET A 411 13.68 -14.36 -3.03
C MET A 411 15.16 -14.20 -3.41
N ILE A 412 15.47 -13.75 -4.63
CA ILE A 412 16.85 -13.53 -5.10
C ILE A 412 17.61 -12.51 -4.21
N PRO A 413 17.01 -11.39 -3.74
CA PRO A 413 17.69 -10.44 -2.84
C PRO A 413 18.03 -11.03 -1.47
N TYR A 414 17.23 -11.96 -0.95
CA TYR A 414 17.45 -12.56 0.38
C TYR A 414 18.55 -13.62 0.38
N MET A 415 18.85 -14.25 -0.75
CA MET A 415 20.03 -15.13 -0.89
C MET A 415 21.28 -14.39 -1.38
N ALA A 416 21.19 -13.08 -1.66
CA ALA A 416 22.35 -12.22 -1.98
C ALA A 416 23.06 -11.63 -0.74
N HIS A 417 22.59 -12.01 0.47
CA HIS A 417 23.18 -11.63 1.76
C HIS A 417 23.56 -12.86 2.63
N MET A 418 23.76 -14.02 1.99
CA MET A 418 24.55 -15.14 2.49
C MET A 418 25.76 -15.33 1.58
#